data_AF-A0A2V9VSW6-F1
#
_entry.id   AF-A0A2V9VSW6-F1
#
_cell.length_a   1.000
_cell.length_b   1.000
_cell.length_c   1.000
_cell.angle_alpha   90.00
_cell.angle_beta   90.00
_cell.angle_gamma   90.00
#
_symmetry.space_group_name_H-M   'P 1'
#
loop_
_entity.id
_entity.type
_entity.pdbx_description
1 polymer ?
#
loop_
_entity_poly.entity_id
_entity_poly.type
_entity_poly.pdbx_seq_one_letter_code
_entity_poly.pdbx_strand_id
1 'polypeptide(L)'
;MALANILLKAGVAQSGGLGTASDLVRLLTRPAFIAGFLLTAAGAVMWLRILSTQKLSTCYPVFVSLTYFLITLGALYFLHEKVSLQKLLGLVIIVVGITTVARG
;
A
#
# COMPACT_ATOMS: atom_id res chain seq x y z
N MET A 1 -6.19 0.74 0.45
CA MET A 1 -4.86 1.21 -0.01
C MET A 1 -3.90 0.09 -0.39
N ALA A 2 -3.90 -1.08 0.26
CA ALA A 2 -2.98 -2.17 -0.10
C ALA A 2 -3.17 -2.70 -1.54
N LEU A 3 -4.40 -3.10 -1.89
CA LEU A 3 -4.74 -3.54 -3.26
C LEU A 3 -4.43 -2.46 -4.31
N ALA A 4 -4.67 -1.20 -3.97
CA ALA A 4 -4.35 -0.06 -4.83
C ALA A 4 -2.85 -0.01 -5.16
N ASN A 5 -1.98 -0.15 -4.15
CA ASN A 5 -0.53 -0.16 -4.36
C ASN A 5 -0.05 -1.35 -5.21
N ILE A 6 -0.67 -2.52 -5.05
CA ILE A 6 -0.35 -3.71 -5.86
C ILE A 6 -0.70 -3.44 -7.33
N LEU A 7 -1.89 -2.88 -7.60
CA LEU A 7 -2.34 -2.54 -8.94
C LEU A 7 -1.51 -1.43 -9.59
N LEU A 8 -1.12 -0.41 -8.81
CA LEU A 8 -0.21 0.64 -9.27
C LEU A 8 1.15 0.07 -9.64
N LYS A 9 1.73 -0.79 -8.79
CA LYS A 9 2.99 -1.49 -9.07
C LYS A 9 2.89 -2.34 -10.34
N ALA A 10 1.80 -3.08 -10.51
CA ALA A 10 1.54 -3.86 -11.71
C ALA A 10 1.39 -2.98 -12.96
N GLY A 11 0.74 -1.81 -12.85
CA GLY A 11 0.61 -0.84 -13.94
C GLY A 11 1.96 -0.28 -14.39
N VAL A 12 2.83 0.08 -13.44
CA VAL A 12 4.19 0.57 -13.71
C VAL A 12 5.07 -0.52 -14.34
N ALA A 13 4.94 -1.77 -13.90
CA ALA A 13 5.64 -2.88 -14.52
C ALA A 13 5.21 -3.08 -15.99
N GLN A 14 3.92 -2.91 -16.29
CA GLN A 14 3.35 -3.03 -17.64
C GLN A 14 3.66 -1.84 -18.57
N SER A 15 4.04 -0.67 -18.03
CA SER A 15 4.48 0.47 -18.84
C SER A 15 5.94 0.37 -19.27
N GLY A 16 6.70 -0.61 -18.75
CA GLY A 16 8.14 -0.72 -19.00
C GLY A 16 8.98 0.21 -18.11
N GLY A 17 8.38 0.80 -17.06
CA GLY A 17 9.02 1.76 -16.17
C GLY A 17 8.55 3.21 -16.36
N LEU A 18 9.35 4.15 -15.87
CA LEU A 18 9.09 5.60 -15.90
C LEU A 18 10.30 6.37 -16.46
N GLY A 19 10.84 5.93 -17.61
CA GLY A 19 12.06 6.51 -18.18
C GLY A 19 11.80 7.65 -19.18
N THR A 20 10.65 7.65 -19.84
CA THR A 20 10.33 8.58 -20.93
C THR A 20 8.90 9.13 -20.82
N ALA A 21 8.63 10.25 -21.50
CA ALA A 21 7.28 10.82 -21.58
C ALA A 21 6.27 9.84 -22.23
N SER A 22 6.72 8.99 -23.15
CA SER A 22 5.89 7.93 -23.73
C SER A 22 5.50 6.85 -22.72
N ASP A 23 6.36 6.54 -21.74
CA ASP A 23 6.05 5.56 -20.70
C ASP A 23 4.97 6.07 -19.75
N LEU A 24 4.95 7.39 -19.50
CA LEU A 24 3.88 8.06 -18.75
C LEU A 24 2.53 7.92 -19.45
N VAL A 25 2.46 8.19 -20.75
CA VAL A 25 1.21 8.04 -21.53
C VAL A 25 0.76 6.58 -21.55
N ARG A 26 1.69 5.64 -21.69
CA ARG A 26 1.40 4.19 -21.61
C ARG A 26 0.89 3.79 -20.23
N LEU A 27 1.47 4.32 -19.16
CA LEU A 27 1.03 4.05 -17.80
C LEU A 27 -0.41 4.53 -17.57
N LEU A 28 -0.72 5.75 -18.00
CA LEU A 28 -2.05 6.35 -17.86
C LEU A 28 -3.14 5.58 -18.63
N THR A 29 -2.77 4.80 -19.64
CA THR A 29 -3.70 3.96 -20.42
C THR A 29 -3.78 2.52 -19.90
N ARG A 30 -2.97 2.12 -18.90
CA ARG A 30 -3.07 0.78 -18.31
C ARG A 30 -4.26 0.69 -17.33
N PRO A 31 -5.17 -0.28 -17.51
CA PRO A 31 -6.34 -0.42 -16.64
C PRO A 31 -5.96 -0.72 -15.18
N ALA A 32 -4.87 -1.45 -14.96
CA ALA A 32 -4.35 -1.71 -13.62
C ALA A 32 -3.92 -0.42 -12.90
N PHE A 33 -3.27 0.51 -13.61
CA PHE A 33 -2.90 1.80 -13.03
C PHE A 33 -4.15 2.63 -12.70
N ILE A 34 -5.10 2.73 -13.63
CA ILE A 34 -6.35 3.48 -13.41
C ILE A 34 -7.13 2.92 -12.22
N ALA A 35 -7.30 1.60 -12.13
CA ALA A 35 -7.98 0.95 -11.02
C ALA A 35 -7.24 1.21 -9.69
N GLY A 36 -5.91 1.09 -9.67
CA GLY A 36 -5.09 1.40 -8.50
C GLY A 36 -5.19 2.87 -8.08
N PHE A 37 -5.23 3.78 -9.05
CA PHE A 37 -5.38 5.22 -8.81
C PHE A 37 -6.74 5.55 -8.20
N LEU A 38 -7.83 5.03 -8.77
CA LEU A 38 -9.19 5.23 -8.26
C LEU A 38 -9.36 4.64 -6.85
N LEU A 39 -8.81 3.46 -6.59
CA LEU A 39 -8.82 2.85 -5.25
C LEU A 39 -8.00 3.65 -4.24
N THR A 40 -6.92 4.32 -4.68
CA THR A 40 -6.14 5.22 -3.84
C THR A 40 -6.94 6.47 -3.50
N ALA A 41 -7.62 7.08 -4.47
CA ALA A 41 -8.50 8.22 -4.25
C ALA A 41 -9.65 7.88 -3.28
N ALA A 42 -10.32 6.74 -3.46
CA ALA A 42 -11.35 6.28 -2.53
C ALA A 42 -10.77 6.01 -1.12
N GLY A 43 -9.58 5.40 -1.04
CA GLY A 43 -8.88 5.18 0.21
C GLY A 43 -8.52 6.48 0.94
N ALA A 44 -8.16 7.53 0.19
CA ALA A 44 -7.89 8.85 0.76
C ALA A 44 -9.14 9.48 1.39
N VAL A 45 -10.29 9.35 0.74
CA VAL A 45 -11.58 9.81 1.31
C VAL A 45 -11.91 9.06 2.60
N MET A 46 -11.73 7.73 2.63
CA MET A 46 -11.90 6.94 3.86
C MET A 46 -10.92 7.37 4.96
N TRP A 47 -9.66 7.65 4.59
CA TRP A 47 -8.65 8.12 5.54
C TRP A 47 -9.04 9.47 6.16
N LEU A 48 -9.52 10.42 5.36
CA LEU A 48 -10.00 11.72 5.85
C LEU A 48 -11.17 11.55 6.83
N ARG A 49 -12.08 10.60 6.59
CA ARG A 49 -13.17 10.28 7.54
C ARG A 49 -12.65 9.76 8.88
N ILE A 50 -11.64 8.91 8.87
CA ILE A 50 -11.00 8.41 10.10
C ILE A 50 -10.33 9.56 10.85
N LEU A 51 -9.59 10.42 10.14
CA LEU A 51 -8.95 11.60 10.73
C LEU A 51 -9.95 12.59 11.34
N SER A 52 -11.16 12.70 10.79
CA SER A 52 -12.18 13.59 11.36
C SER A 52 -12.80 13.09 12.67
N THR A 53 -12.63 11.80 13.01
CA THR A 53 -13.33 11.18 14.14
C THR A 53 -12.40 10.62 15.21
N GLN A 54 -11.11 10.50 14.93
CA GLN A 54 -10.15 9.80 15.78
C GLN A 54 -8.85 10.59 15.96
N LYS A 55 -8.10 10.27 17.02
CA LYS A 55 -6.77 10.84 17.26
C LYS A 55 -5.76 10.29 16.24
N LEU A 56 -5.08 11.18 15.54
CA LEU A 56 -4.04 10.84 14.56
C LEU A 56 -2.96 9.93 15.15
N SER A 57 -2.56 10.19 16.40
CA SER A 57 -1.51 9.44 17.12
C SER A 57 -1.82 7.95 17.29
N THR A 58 -3.09 7.55 17.27
CA THR A 58 -3.51 6.16 17.46
C THR A 58 -3.88 5.51 16.12
N CYS A 59 -4.66 6.21 15.28
CA CYS A 59 -5.13 5.63 14.01
C CYS A 59 -4.03 5.50 12.96
N TYR A 60 -3.07 6.42 12.92
CA TYR A 60 -2.01 6.38 11.90
C TYR A 60 -1.09 5.17 12.06
N PRO A 61 -0.55 4.85 13.25
CA PRO A 61 0.25 3.63 13.44
C PRO A 61 -0.52 2.36 13.03
N VAL A 62 -1.77 2.22 13.48
CA VAL A 62 -2.63 1.07 13.15
C VAL A 62 -2.85 0.96 11.64
N PHE A 63 -3.19 2.07 10.99
CA PHE A 63 -3.44 2.12 9.55
C PHE A 63 -2.20 1.75 8.73
N VAL A 64 -1.04 2.33 9.08
CA VAL A 64 0.22 2.06 8.39
C VAL A 64 0.63 0.60 8.54
N SER A 65 0.49 0.03 9.74
CA SER A 65 0.88 -1.36 10.00
C SER A 65 0.01 -2.36 9.26
N LEU A 66 -1.31 -2.17 9.30
CA LEU A 66 -2.24 -3.01 8.54
C LEU A 66 -1.98 -2.90 7.04
N THR A 67 -1.79 -1.68 6.55
CA THR A 67 -1.53 -1.45 5.11
C THR A 67 -0.21 -2.09 4.70
N TYR A 68 0.86 -1.94 5.49
CA TYR A 68 2.17 -2.54 5.22
C TYR A 68 2.11 -4.08 5.23
N PHE A 69 1.40 -4.66 6.21
CA PHE A 69 1.17 -6.11 6.29
C PHE A 69 0.47 -6.62 5.02
N LEU A 70 -0.65 -6.00 4.64
CA LEU A 70 -1.43 -6.41 3.47
C LEU A 70 -0.67 -6.20 2.16
N ILE A 71 0.12 -5.11 2.03
CA ILE A 71 0.98 -4.90 0.86
C ILE A 71 2.05 -5.99 0.78
N THR A 72 2.70 -6.32 1.89
CA THR A 72 3.76 -7.34 1.91
C THR A 72 3.19 -8.71 1.54
N LEU A 73 2.03 -9.07 2.09
CA LEU A 73 1.34 -10.32 1.75
C LEU A 73 0.91 -10.35 0.27
N GLY A 74 0.38 -9.25 -0.24
CA GLY A 74 0.02 -9.14 -1.64
C GLY A 74 1.21 -9.12 -2.59
N ALA A 75 2.35 -8.55 -2.18
CA ALA A 75 3.60 -8.59 -2.95
C ALA A 75 4.16 -10.02 -3.05
N LEU A 76 4.06 -10.79 -1.96
CA LEU A 76 4.39 -12.22 -1.96
C LEU A 76 3.49 -13.02 -2.92
N TYR A 77 2.17 -12.82 -2.84
CA TYR A 77 1.21 -13.65 -3.56
C TYR A 77 0.99 -13.23 -5.01
N PHE A 78 0.78 -11.94 -5.28
CA PHE A 78 0.44 -11.45 -6.62
C PHE A 78 1.67 -11.07 -7.44
N LEU A 79 2.69 -10.46 -6.81
CA LEU A 79 3.90 -10.02 -7.49
C LEU A 79 5.04 -11.05 -7.45
N HIS A 80 4.86 -12.14 -6.70
CA HIS A 80 5.85 -13.20 -6.51
C HIS A 80 7.22 -12.67 -6.05
N GLU A 81 7.24 -11.56 -5.30
CA GLU A 81 8.48 -10.95 -4.80
C GLU A 81 9.07 -11.82 -3.70
N LYS A 82 10.39 -12.08 -3.75
CA LYS A 82 11.09 -12.78 -2.68
C LYS A 82 11.22 -11.87 -1.45
N VAL A 83 10.49 -12.20 -0.38
CA VAL A 83 10.63 -11.50 0.91
C VAL A 83 11.69 -12.19 1.75
N SER A 84 12.67 -11.41 2.23
CA SER A 84 13.72 -11.93 3.11
C SER A 84 13.16 -12.26 4.49
N LEU A 85 13.79 -13.22 5.17
CA LEU A 85 13.43 -13.60 6.55
C LEU A 85 13.53 -12.40 7.51
N GLN A 86 14.49 -11.49 7.27
CA GLN A 86 14.63 -10.24 8.02
C GLN A 86 13.42 -9.33 7.88
N LYS A 87 12.85 -9.20 6.68
CA LYS A 87 11.65 -8.36 6.44
C LYS A 87 10.41 -8.97 7.12
N LEU A 88 10.32 -10.29 7.19
CA LEU A 88 9.27 -10.98 7.93
C LEU A 88 9.41 -10.77 9.45
N LEU A 89 10.62 -10.85 10.00
CA LEU A 89 10.88 -10.54 11.42
C LEU A 89 10.55 -9.08 11.74
N GLY A 90 10.95 -8.14 10.89
CA GLY A 90 10.58 -6.73 11.04
C GLY A 90 9.07 -6.51 11.03
N LEU A 91 8.33 -7.24 10.18
CA LEU A 91 6.87 -7.19 10.14
C LEU A 91 6.25 -7.63 11.48
N VAL A 92 6.75 -8.72 12.08
CA VAL A 92 6.30 -9.18 13.40
C VAL A 92 6.54 -8.11 14.46
N ILE A 93 7.73 -7.49 14.47
CA ILE A 93 8.07 -6.43 15.43
C ILE A 93 7.14 -5.22 15.28
N ILE A 94 6.85 -4.80 14.05
CA ILE A 94 5.92 -3.69 13.76
C ILE A 94 4.52 -4.01 14.29
N VAL A 95 4.01 -5.22 14.01
CA VAL A 95 2.67 -5.65 14.47
C VAL A 95 2.61 -5.66 15.99
N VAL A 96 3.62 -6.21 16.67
CA VAL A 96 3.70 -6.20 18.14
C VAL A 96 3.73 -4.77 18.68
N GLY A 97 4.59 -3.90 18.14
CA GLY A 97 4.67 -2.50 18.54
C GLY A 97 3.33 -1.76 18.38
N ILE A 98 2.60 -2.02 17.30
CA ILE A 98 1.28 -1.42 17.07
C ILE A 98 0.24 -1.88 18.08
N THR A 99 0.26 -3.15 18.48
CA THR A 99 -0.70 -3.66 19.49
C THR A 99 -0.49 -2.99 20.83
N THR A 100 0.73 -2.59 21.17
CA THR A 100 1.04 -1.82 22.36
C THR A 100 0.54 -0.37 22.23
N VAL A 101 0.78 0.28 21.10
CA VAL A 101 0.29 1.66 20.84
C VAL A 101 -1.24 1.74 20.80
N ALA A 102 -1.91 0.71 20.28
CA ALA A 102 -3.37 0.67 20.21
C ALA A 102 -4.04 0.44 21.58
N ARG A 103 -3.28 -0.04 22.58
CA ARG A 103 -3.76 -0.36 23.94
C ARG A 103 -3.42 0.71 24.98
N GLY A 104 -2.54 1.67 24.65
CA GLY A 104 -2.19 2.81 25.50
C GLY A 104 -2.94 4.06 25.11
#